data_AF-A0A928NV98-F1
#
_entry.id   AF-A0A928NV98-F1
#
_cell.length_a   1.000
_cell.length_b   1.000
_cell.length_c   1.000
_cell.angle_alpha   90.00
_cell.angle_beta   90.00
_cell.angle_gamma   90.00
#
_symmetry.space_group_name_H-M   'P 1'
#
loop_
_entity.id
_entity.type
_entity.pdbx_description
1 polymer ?
#
loop_
_entity_poly.entity_id
_entity_poly.type
_entity_poly.pdbx_seq_one_letter_code
_entity_poly.pdbx_strand_id
1 'polypeptide(L)'
;MKKLLALLFVVLMLTATFGVCALAAEEATLSATAYVTIAAKGQLVVTQEAITVTDIDSDGALTVNDALYCAHESKYDGGAAGGYSYYTGDYGLSLGTLWGDKSGSYGYYVNNNSCFSLADTVKDGDCVTAFVYASSDWSDVYSYFDITSTDAKAGQDITLTLSYMGYDANWAPVYMPVENATITINGNATEYKTDKDGKVTIKLPDSGSYVISAVSSTQTLVPPVCKVNVAANPDAGDSSLYIMMAAMVFIFAATTIVAGKKIYEK
;
A
#
# COMPACT_ATOMS: atom_id res chain seq x y z
N MET A 1 -21.15 24.95 73.78
CA MET A 1 -20.64 25.61 72.55
C MET A 1 -19.44 24.90 71.92
N LYS A 2 -19.44 23.56 71.83
CA LYS A 2 -18.38 22.77 71.16
C LYS A 2 -18.90 21.68 70.22
N LYS A 3 -20.23 21.58 70.04
CA LYS A 3 -20.88 20.62 69.11
C LYS A 3 -21.69 21.29 67.98
N LEU A 4 -21.70 22.63 67.91
CA LEU A 4 -22.34 23.38 66.82
C LEU A 4 -21.35 24.03 65.84
N LEU A 5 -20.03 23.97 66.12
CA LEU A 5 -19.01 24.53 65.22
C LEU A 5 -18.43 23.48 64.24
N ALA A 6 -18.62 22.19 64.52
CA ALA A 6 -18.14 21.10 63.66
C ALA A 6 -19.08 20.77 62.49
N LEU A 7 -20.33 21.26 62.52
CA LEU A 7 -21.31 21.01 61.45
C LEU A 7 -21.23 22.06 60.32
N LEU A 8 -20.59 23.22 60.56
CA LEU A 8 -20.46 24.29 59.57
C LEU A 8 -19.26 24.10 58.63
N PHE A 9 -18.31 23.21 58.97
CA PHE A 9 -17.14 22.92 58.12
C PHE A 9 -17.32 21.71 57.19
N VAL A 10 -18.30 20.84 57.44
CA VAL A 10 -18.55 19.65 56.61
C VAL A 10 -19.51 19.96 55.44
N VAL A 11 -20.35 20.99 55.56
CA VAL A 11 -21.33 21.35 54.52
C VAL A 11 -20.76 22.32 53.46
N LEU A 12 -19.63 23.01 53.74
CA LEU A 12 -19.01 23.93 52.77
C LEU A 12 -17.90 23.30 51.91
N MET A 13 -17.48 22.07 52.19
CA MET A 13 -16.48 21.33 51.40
C MET A 13 -17.09 20.35 50.38
N LEU A 14 -18.42 20.33 50.23
CA LEU A 14 -19.12 19.39 49.34
C LEU A 14 -19.64 20.02 48.03
N THR A 15 -19.27 21.25 47.71
CA THR A 15 -19.78 21.94 46.50
C THR A 15 -18.70 22.50 45.56
N ALA A 16 -17.47 21.97 45.57
CA ALA A 16 -16.40 22.48 44.68
C ALA A 16 -15.59 21.40 43.95
N THR A 17 -16.15 20.21 43.73
CA THR A 17 -15.62 19.25 42.75
C THR A 17 -16.73 18.64 41.91
N PHE A 18 -17.64 19.47 41.39
CA PHE A 18 -18.07 19.25 40.01
C PHE A 18 -16.97 19.85 39.14
N GLY A 19 -15.83 19.14 39.09
CA GLY A 19 -15.03 19.19 37.88
C GLY A 19 -16.00 18.77 36.80
N VAL A 20 -16.42 19.71 35.97
CA VAL A 20 -16.97 19.39 34.68
C VAL A 20 -15.85 18.58 34.04
N CYS A 21 -15.91 17.26 34.16
CA CYS A 21 -15.39 16.40 33.12
C CYS A 21 -16.19 16.83 31.90
N ALA A 22 -15.70 17.87 31.23
CA ALA A 22 -15.75 17.90 29.79
C ALA A 22 -15.06 16.58 29.41
N LEU A 23 -15.87 15.52 29.34
CA LEU A 23 -15.77 14.63 28.22
C LEU A 23 -15.85 15.60 27.04
N ALA A 24 -14.69 16.08 26.58
CA ALA A 24 -14.53 16.28 25.17
C ALA A 24 -15.04 14.97 24.60
N ALA A 25 -16.25 15.00 24.04
CA ALA A 25 -16.52 14.10 22.96
C ALA A 25 -15.35 14.37 22.03
N GLU A 26 -14.37 13.47 22.05
CA GLU A 26 -13.48 13.30 20.93
C GLU A 26 -14.47 13.06 19.80
N GLU A 27 -14.80 14.12 19.07
CA GLU A 27 -15.46 14.02 17.79
C GLU A 27 -14.66 12.94 17.08
N ALA A 28 -15.26 11.77 16.91
CA ALA A 28 -14.59 10.65 16.31
C ALA A 28 -14.19 11.14 14.91
N THR A 29 -12.94 11.51 14.74
CA THR A 29 -12.44 12.05 13.48
C THR A 29 -12.62 10.96 12.47
N LEU A 30 -13.52 11.19 11.51
CA LEU A 30 -13.77 10.26 10.44
C LEU A 30 -12.44 9.99 9.75
N SER A 31 -12.00 8.73 9.82
CA SER A 31 -10.71 8.33 9.28
C SER A 31 -10.74 6.90 8.74
N ALA A 32 -9.90 6.67 7.75
CA ALA A 32 -9.70 5.37 7.11
C ALA A 32 -8.24 5.24 6.66
N THR A 33 -7.77 4.01 6.49
CA THR A 33 -6.49 3.75 5.82
C THR A 33 -6.74 3.41 4.36
N ALA A 34 -6.26 4.23 3.43
CA ALA A 34 -6.29 3.94 2.00
C ALA A 34 -4.88 3.70 1.47
N TYR A 35 -4.75 2.90 0.42
CA TYR A 35 -3.48 2.62 -0.25
C TYR A 35 -3.35 3.48 -1.50
N VAL A 36 -2.51 4.52 -1.42
CA VAL A 36 -2.41 5.53 -2.48
C VAL A 36 -1.23 5.24 -3.40
N THR A 37 -1.47 5.31 -4.70
CA THR A 37 -0.46 5.26 -5.76
C THR A 37 -0.55 6.54 -6.59
N ILE A 38 0.59 7.18 -6.83
CA ILE A 38 0.68 8.37 -7.68
C ILE A 38 1.76 8.15 -8.73
N ALA A 39 1.40 8.32 -10.00
CA ALA A 39 2.33 8.32 -11.11
C ALA A 39 2.41 9.70 -11.76
N ALA A 40 3.59 10.31 -11.81
CA ALA A 40 3.83 11.57 -12.48
C ALA A 40 4.54 11.30 -13.82
N LYS A 41 3.84 11.49 -14.94
CA LYS A 41 4.39 11.35 -16.30
C LYS A 41 5.07 10.00 -16.52
N GLY A 42 4.36 8.93 -16.16
CA GLY A 42 4.85 7.55 -16.31
C GLY A 42 5.86 7.10 -15.26
N GLN A 43 6.20 7.95 -14.27
CA GLN A 43 7.09 7.59 -13.16
C GLN A 43 6.29 7.43 -11.87
N LEU A 44 6.47 6.31 -11.17
CA LEU A 44 5.87 6.07 -9.86
C LEU A 44 6.56 6.96 -8.82
N VAL A 45 5.80 7.84 -8.17
CA VAL A 45 6.27 8.76 -7.12
C VAL A 45 5.70 8.43 -5.75
N VAL A 46 4.54 7.76 -5.72
CA VAL A 46 3.98 7.10 -4.53
C VAL A 46 3.53 5.71 -4.96
N THR A 47 3.86 4.66 -4.20
CA THR A 47 3.59 3.26 -4.59
C THR A 47 2.81 2.55 -3.49
N GLN A 48 1.49 2.41 -3.64
CA GLN A 48 0.58 1.80 -2.66
C GLN A 48 0.95 2.13 -1.20
N GLU A 49 1.19 3.39 -0.90
CA GLU A 49 1.52 3.82 0.46
C GLU A 49 0.25 3.84 1.30
N ALA A 50 0.33 3.30 2.53
CA ALA A 50 -0.78 3.39 3.48
C ALA A 50 -0.88 4.85 3.98
N ILE A 51 -1.99 5.49 3.64
CA ILE A 51 -2.30 6.87 4.01
C ILE A 51 -3.48 6.86 4.97
N THR A 52 -3.31 7.50 6.12
CA THR A 52 -4.43 7.85 6.99
C THR A 52 -5.19 8.98 6.34
N VAL A 53 -6.37 8.68 5.82
CA VAL A 53 -7.30 9.61 5.21
C VAL A 53 -8.17 10.19 6.31
N THR A 54 -8.22 11.50 6.42
CA THR A 54 -9.12 12.24 7.30
C THR A 54 -10.00 13.16 6.46
N ASP A 55 -11.22 13.43 6.90
CA ASP A 55 -12.11 14.41 6.28
C ASP A 55 -11.49 15.82 6.35
N ILE A 56 -10.91 16.30 5.25
CA ILE A 56 -10.12 17.54 5.22
C ILE A 56 -10.99 18.79 5.07
N ASP A 57 -12.21 18.65 4.57
CA ASP A 57 -13.14 19.76 4.32
C ASP A 57 -14.37 19.74 5.24
N SER A 58 -14.44 18.77 6.15
CA SER A 58 -15.46 18.62 7.19
C SER A 58 -16.87 18.45 6.61
N ASP A 59 -16.98 17.76 5.47
CA ASP A 59 -18.25 17.47 4.80
C ASP A 59 -18.94 16.18 5.32
N GLY A 60 -18.26 15.41 6.17
CA GLY A 60 -18.74 14.18 6.78
C GLY A 60 -18.54 12.92 5.92
N ALA A 61 -17.78 13.00 4.83
CA ALA A 61 -17.39 11.88 3.99
C ALA A 61 -15.85 11.77 3.90
N LEU A 62 -15.37 10.57 3.53
CA LEU A 62 -14.00 10.39 3.07
C LEU A 62 -14.06 10.15 1.57
N THR A 63 -13.26 10.90 0.84
CA THR A 63 -13.33 10.98 -0.62
C THR A 63 -11.95 10.82 -1.25
N VAL A 64 -11.92 10.73 -2.58
CA VAL A 64 -10.67 10.77 -3.33
C VAL A 64 -9.92 12.08 -3.08
N ASN A 65 -10.63 13.20 -2.88
CA ASN A 65 -10.03 14.49 -2.53
C ASN A 65 -9.22 14.39 -1.23
N ASP A 66 -9.82 13.82 -0.18
CA ASP A 66 -9.18 13.63 1.12
C ASP A 66 -7.96 12.72 1.01
N ALA A 67 -8.12 11.60 0.31
CA ALA A 67 -7.05 10.61 0.15
C ALA A 67 -5.84 11.20 -0.56
N LEU A 68 -6.05 11.95 -1.64
CA LEU A 68 -4.98 12.60 -2.38
C LEU A 68 -4.39 13.76 -1.59
N TYR A 69 -5.19 14.60 -0.92
CA TYR A 69 -4.65 15.66 -0.07
C TYR A 69 -3.74 15.09 1.03
N CYS A 70 -4.22 14.11 1.78
CA CYS A 70 -3.46 13.46 2.87
C CYS A 70 -2.19 12.78 2.34
N ALA A 71 -2.24 12.19 1.14
CA ALA A 71 -1.06 11.62 0.50
C ALA A 71 0.00 12.68 0.19
N HIS A 72 -0.39 13.87 -0.27
CA HIS A 72 0.57 14.95 -0.53
C HIS A 72 1.12 15.55 0.77
N GLU A 73 0.30 15.75 1.79
CA GLU A 73 0.78 16.15 3.13
C GLU A 73 1.82 15.16 3.68
N SER A 74 1.58 13.86 3.49
CA SER A 74 2.45 12.81 4.02
C SER A 74 3.74 12.58 3.20
N LYS A 75 3.66 12.69 1.87
CA LYS A 75 4.68 12.14 0.97
C LYS A 75 5.30 13.17 0.01
N TYR A 76 4.67 14.32 -0.22
CA TYR A 76 5.19 15.33 -1.15
C TYR A 76 6.08 16.35 -0.42
N ASP A 77 7.25 16.66 -0.98
CA ASP A 77 8.12 17.70 -0.44
C ASP A 77 7.48 19.09 -0.66
N GLY A 78 7.02 19.71 0.42
CA GLY A 78 6.19 20.92 0.40
C GLY A 78 4.70 20.70 0.70
N GLY A 79 4.29 19.47 1.03
CA GLY A 79 2.93 19.13 1.46
C GLY A 79 1.87 19.33 0.37
N ALA A 80 0.59 19.25 0.74
CA ALA A 80 -0.50 19.52 -0.20
C ALA A 80 -0.45 20.96 -0.72
N ALA A 81 -0.02 21.92 0.11
CA ALA A 81 0.13 23.31 -0.30
C ALA A 81 1.04 23.51 -1.54
N GLY A 82 2.09 22.68 -1.69
CA GLY A 82 3.00 22.72 -2.83
C GLY A 82 2.63 21.76 -3.97
N GLY A 83 1.97 20.65 -3.65
CA GLY A 83 1.81 19.53 -4.57
C GLY A 83 0.39 19.26 -5.06
N TYR A 84 -0.63 19.83 -4.42
CA TYR A 84 -2.01 19.44 -4.63
C TYR A 84 -2.94 20.65 -4.69
N SER A 85 -3.90 20.60 -5.59
CA SER A 85 -5.05 21.51 -5.58
C SER A 85 -6.21 20.88 -6.32
N TYR A 86 -7.41 21.36 -6.00
CA TYR A 86 -8.64 20.96 -6.66
C TYR A 86 -9.52 22.19 -6.92
N TYR A 87 -10.49 22.04 -7.80
CA TYR A 87 -11.49 23.05 -8.09
C TYR A 87 -12.83 22.39 -8.43
N THR A 88 -13.91 23.17 -8.33
CA THR A 88 -15.23 22.74 -8.79
C THR A 88 -15.50 23.33 -10.17
N GLY A 89 -15.76 22.47 -11.14
CA GLY A 89 -16.16 22.85 -12.50
C GLY A 89 -17.50 22.22 -12.90
N ASP A 90 -17.81 22.28 -14.20
CA ASP A 90 -19.06 21.77 -14.76
C ASP A 90 -19.27 20.26 -14.56
N TYR A 91 -18.18 19.52 -14.33
CA TYR A 91 -18.17 18.08 -14.11
C TYR A 91 -17.98 17.68 -12.63
N GLY A 92 -18.08 18.64 -11.71
CA GLY A 92 -17.90 18.41 -10.27
C GLY A 92 -16.48 18.68 -9.78
N LEU A 93 -16.12 18.03 -8.67
CA LEU A 93 -14.83 18.25 -7.99
C LEU A 93 -13.70 17.58 -8.79
N SER A 94 -12.72 18.36 -9.20
CA SER A 94 -11.67 17.95 -10.15
C SER A 94 -10.28 18.38 -9.71
N LEU A 95 -9.25 17.65 -10.16
CA LEU A 95 -7.85 17.97 -9.89
C LEU A 95 -7.42 19.26 -10.59
N GLY A 96 -6.83 20.19 -9.84
CA GLY A 96 -6.10 21.36 -10.35
C GLY A 96 -4.60 21.13 -10.41
N THR A 97 -4.02 20.43 -9.42
CA THR A 97 -2.59 20.11 -9.35
C THR A 97 -2.44 18.70 -8.79
N LEU A 98 -1.58 17.90 -9.42
CA LEU A 98 -1.23 16.56 -8.95
C LEU A 98 0.28 16.42 -8.90
N TRP A 99 0.83 16.17 -7.71
CA TRP A 99 2.25 16.02 -7.45
C TRP A 99 3.10 17.19 -7.97
N GLY A 100 2.57 18.41 -7.83
CA GLY A 100 3.18 19.66 -8.29
C GLY A 100 2.98 19.96 -9.78
N ASP A 101 2.48 19.01 -10.57
CA ASP A 101 2.14 19.24 -11.98
C ASP A 101 0.84 20.03 -12.11
N LYS A 102 0.84 21.01 -13.02
CA LYS A 102 -0.28 21.94 -13.28
C LYS A 102 -0.79 21.86 -14.72
N SER A 103 -0.50 20.77 -15.43
CA SER A 103 -0.87 20.61 -16.84
C SER A 103 -2.36 20.48 -17.09
N GLY A 104 -3.12 20.05 -16.08
CA GLY A 104 -4.54 19.71 -16.21
C GLY A 104 -4.79 18.34 -16.84
N SER A 105 -3.75 17.54 -17.08
CA SER A 105 -3.84 16.23 -17.71
C SER A 105 -3.70 15.13 -16.65
N TYR A 106 -4.82 14.77 -16.03
CA TYR A 106 -4.87 13.85 -14.90
C TYR A 106 -5.92 12.76 -15.08
N GLY A 107 -5.68 11.60 -14.47
CA GLY A 107 -6.68 10.56 -14.28
C GLY A 107 -6.58 9.95 -12.89
N TYR A 108 -7.66 9.34 -12.41
CA TYR A 108 -7.71 8.72 -11.10
C TYR A 108 -8.73 7.58 -11.07
N TYR A 109 -8.47 6.57 -10.22
CA TYR A 109 -9.23 5.33 -10.07
C TYR A 109 -9.31 4.95 -8.60
N VAL A 110 -10.43 4.31 -8.21
CA VAL A 110 -10.58 3.65 -6.90
C VAL A 110 -10.81 2.17 -7.14
N ASN A 111 -9.96 1.32 -6.57
CA ASN A 111 -10.03 -0.15 -6.73
C ASN A 111 -10.10 -0.59 -8.20
N ASN A 112 -9.31 0.06 -9.07
CA ASN A 112 -9.29 -0.13 -10.52
C ASN A 112 -10.60 0.18 -11.25
N ASN A 113 -11.56 0.83 -10.59
CA ASN A 113 -12.76 1.35 -11.22
C ASN A 113 -12.60 2.84 -11.49
N SER A 114 -13.09 3.28 -12.66
CA SER A 114 -13.11 4.69 -13.03
C SER A 114 -13.96 5.47 -12.02
N CYS A 115 -13.36 6.50 -11.42
CA CYS A 115 -14.07 7.53 -10.66
C CYS A 115 -14.24 8.77 -11.53
N PHE A 116 -15.38 9.44 -11.36
CA PHE A 116 -15.77 10.58 -12.21
C PHE A 116 -15.67 11.92 -11.46
N SER A 117 -15.47 11.87 -10.16
CA SER A 117 -15.34 13.05 -9.29
C SER A 117 -14.35 12.78 -8.17
N LEU A 118 -13.62 13.80 -7.74
CA LEU A 118 -12.84 13.74 -6.52
C LEU A 118 -13.71 13.56 -5.26
N ALA A 119 -15.01 13.81 -5.36
CA ALA A 119 -15.97 13.57 -4.28
C ALA A 119 -16.40 12.08 -4.17
N ASP A 120 -15.91 11.20 -5.06
CA ASP A 120 -16.22 9.78 -4.97
C ASP A 120 -15.65 9.20 -3.66
N THR A 121 -16.44 8.35 -2.99
CA THR A 121 -16.14 7.86 -1.64
C THR A 121 -14.92 6.95 -1.61
N VAL A 122 -14.10 7.11 -0.57
CA VAL A 122 -12.99 6.23 -0.19
C VAL A 122 -13.30 5.56 1.15
N LYS A 123 -13.03 4.26 1.24
CA LYS A 123 -13.24 3.44 2.44
C LYS A 123 -11.92 2.87 2.94
N ASP A 124 -11.96 2.36 4.16
CA ASP A 124 -10.83 1.63 4.74
C ASP A 124 -10.44 0.44 3.87
N GLY A 125 -9.16 0.36 3.52
CA GLY A 125 -8.58 -0.65 2.63
C GLY A 125 -8.63 -0.33 1.14
N ASP A 126 -9.29 0.76 0.70
CA ASP A 126 -9.39 1.08 -0.72
C ASP A 126 -8.03 1.47 -1.34
N CYS A 127 -7.83 1.08 -2.59
CA CYS A 127 -6.69 1.48 -3.40
C CYS A 127 -7.06 2.71 -4.26
N VAL A 128 -6.41 3.85 -4.02
CA VAL A 128 -6.58 5.07 -4.81
C VAL A 128 -5.37 5.24 -5.71
N THR A 129 -5.58 5.25 -7.02
CA THR A 129 -4.53 5.53 -8.01
C THR A 129 -4.82 6.86 -8.68
N ALA A 130 -3.86 7.79 -8.68
CA ALA A 130 -3.92 9.02 -9.46
C ALA A 130 -2.68 9.13 -10.35
N PHE A 131 -2.82 9.77 -11.51
CA PHE A 131 -1.70 9.91 -12.42
C PHE A 131 -1.79 11.18 -13.27
N VAL A 132 -0.61 11.72 -13.59
CA VAL A 132 -0.41 12.69 -14.65
C VAL A 132 -0.06 11.91 -15.90
N TYR A 133 -0.79 12.13 -17.00
CA TYR A 133 -0.49 11.47 -18.27
C TYR A 133 0.95 11.79 -18.71
N ALA A 134 1.67 10.77 -19.15
CA ALA A 134 2.97 10.90 -19.77
C ALA A 134 2.86 11.44 -21.20
N SER A 135 1.83 11.02 -21.93
CA SER A 135 1.59 11.44 -23.32
C SER A 135 0.74 12.70 -23.38
N SER A 136 1.13 13.65 -24.23
CA SER A 136 0.44 14.94 -24.37
C SER A 136 -0.95 14.86 -25.01
N ASP A 137 -1.24 13.76 -25.69
CA ASP A 137 -2.52 13.47 -26.36
C ASP A 137 -3.47 12.61 -25.51
N TRP A 138 -3.11 12.36 -24.24
CA TRP A 138 -3.87 11.57 -23.27
C TRP A 138 -4.10 10.12 -23.70
N SER A 139 -3.19 9.58 -24.51
CA SER A 139 -3.25 8.21 -25.02
C SER A 139 -2.79 7.15 -24.02
N ASP A 140 -2.26 7.54 -22.85
CA ASP A 140 -1.91 6.58 -21.80
C ASP A 140 -3.14 5.77 -21.40
N VAL A 141 -2.95 4.46 -21.26
CA VAL A 141 -4.01 3.56 -20.84
C VAL A 141 -3.84 3.20 -19.37
N TYR A 142 -4.92 3.32 -18.60
CA TYR A 142 -4.94 2.84 -17.23
C TYR A 142 -4.71 1.32 -17.24
N SER A 143 -3.74 0.85 -16.47
CA SER A 143 -3.41 -0.58 -16.37
C SER A 143 -3.24 -1.01 -14.93
N TYR A 144 -3.56 -2.28 -14.67
CA TYR A 144 -3.51 -2.85 -13.32
C TYR A 144 -3.26 -4.36 -13.37
N PHE A 145 -2.70 -4.89 -12.27
CA PHE A 145 -2.67 -6.32 -12.01
C PHE A 145 -3.95 -6.74 -11.29
N ASP A 146 -4.43 -7.95 -11.57
CA ASP A 146 -5.53 -8.61 -10.86
C ASP A 146 -5.35 -8.67 -9.33
N ILE A 147 -4.09 -8.66 -8.87
CA ILE A 147 -3.71 -8.62 -7.46
C ILE A 147 -2.96 -7.33 -7.15
N THR A 148 -3.48 -6.54 -6.20
CA THR A 148 -2.82 -5.30 -5.73
C THR A 148 -1.73 -5.57 -4.70
N SER A 149 -1.92 -6.54 -3.81
CA SER A 149 -0.87 -6.98 -2.88
C SER A 149 -1.00 -8.45 -2.53
N THR A 150 0.14 -9.09 -2.24
CA THR A 150 0.17 -10.49 -1.81
C THR A 150 1.42 -10.80 -0.98
N ASP A 151 1.31 -11.83 -0.14
CA ASP A 151 2.43 -12.41 0.59
C ASP A 151 2.90 -13.69 -0.12
N ALA A 152 4.22 -13.90 -0.19
CA ALA A 152 4.83 -15.08 -0.79
C ALA A 152 6.03 -15.55 0.04
N LYS A 153 6.51 -16.77 -0.21
CA LYS A 153 7.81 -17.24 0.27
C LYS A 153 8.89 -17.04 -0.79
N ALA A 154 10.13 -16.88 -0.35
CA ALA A 154 11.29 -16.85 -1.23
C ALA A 154 11.29 -18.04 -2.22
N GLY A 155 11.35 -17.73 -3.52
CA GLY A 155 11.33 -18.68 -4.63
C GLY A 155 9.95 -19.22 -5.03
N GLN A 156 8.88 -18.84 -4.31
CA GLN A 156 7.51 -19.22 -4.65
C GLN A 156 7.08 -18.57 -5.97
N ASP A 157 6.28 -19.31 -6.75
CA ASP A 157 5.62 -18.75 -7.93
C ASP A 157 4.54 -17.74 -7.53
N ILE A 158 4.64 -16.56 -8.13
CA ILE A 158 3.64 -15.50 -8.03
C ILE A 158 3.10 -15.28 -9.43
N THR A 159 1.82 -15.55 -9.63
CA THR A 159 1.14 -15.37 -10.90
C THR A 159 0.33 -14.07 -10.86
N LEU A 160 0.50 -13.24 -11.89
CA LEU A 160 -0.20 -11.97 -12.05
C LEU A 160 -0.83 -11.93 -13.44
N THR A 161 -1.95 -11.22 -13.56
CA THR A 161 -2.61 -10.93 -14.83
C THR A 161 -2.66 -9.42 -15.02
N LEU A 162 -1.94 -8.91 -16.03
CA LEU A 162 -1.91 -7.50 -16.39
C LEU A 162 -2.99 -7.18 -17.42
N SER A 163 -3.86 -6.24 -17.06
CA SER A 163 -4.90 -5.72 -17.95
C SER A 163 -4.79 -4.20 -18.09
N TYR A 164 -5.31 -3.67 -19.20
CA TYR A 164 -5.53 -2.25 -19.37
C TYR A 164 -7.00 -1.96 -19.69
N MET A 165 -7.47 -0.78 -19.28
CA MET A 165 -8.80 -0.30 -19.59
C MET A 165 -8.86 0.23 -21.03
N GLY A 166 -9.86 -0.21 -21.77
CA GLY A 166 -10.31 0.42 -23.01
C GLY A 166 -11.84 0.49 -23.04
N TYR A 167 -12.40 0.69 -24.24
CA TYR A 167 -13.84 0.84 -24.43
C TYR A 167 -14.31 -0.07 -25.57
N ASP A 168 -15.50 -0.65 -25.42
CA ASP A 168 -16.16 -1.37 -26.51
C ASP A 168 -16.86 -0.42 -27.50
N ALA A 169 -17.54 -0.99 -28.50
CA ALA A 169 -18.27 -0.23 -29.51
C ALA A 169 -19.41 0.66 -28.95
N ASN A 170 -19.87 0.38 -27.72
CA ASN A 170 -20.92 1.13 -27.04
C ASN A 170 -20.35 2.11 -26.02
N TRP A 171 -19.03 2.33 -26.00
CA TRP A 171 -18.33 3.14 -25.00
C TRP A 171 -18.43 2.60 -23.57
N ALA A 172 -18.75 1.32 -23.40
CA ALA A 172 -18.66 0.68 -22.09
C ALA A 172 -17.18 0.34 -21.78
N PRO A 173 -16.71 0.53 -20.53
CA PRO A 173 -15.35 0.17 -20.17
C PRO A 173 -15.17 -1.35 -20.27
N VAL A 174 -14.08 -1.76 -20.92
CA VAL A 174 -13.67 -3.17 -21.03
C VAL A 174 -12.20 -3.29 -20.67
N TYR A 175 -11.82 -4.42 -20.11
CA TYR A 175 -10.45 -4.70 -19.70
C TYR A 175 -9.83 -5.73 -20.64
N MET A 176 -8.70 -5.35 -21.25
CA MET A 176 -8.00 -6.14 -22.24
C MET A 176 -6.63 -6.57 -21.70
N PRO A 177 -6.16 -7.77 -22.06
CA PRO A 177 -4.83 -8.22 -21.64
C PRO A 177 -3.75 -7.35 -22.28
N VAL A 178 -2.66 -7.11 -21.55
CA VAL A 178 -1.45 -6.50 -22.14
C VAL A 178 -0.47 -7.61 -22.49
N GLU A 179 -0.34 -7.95 -23.77
CA GLU A 179 0.62 -8.97 -24.25
C GLU A 179 2.05 -8.41 -24.32
N ASN A 180 3.05 -9.25 -24.02
CA ASN A 180 4.48 -8.96 -24.19
C ASN A 180 4.98 -7.72 -23.42
N ALA A 181 4.26 -7.32 -22.36
CA ALA A 181 4.72 -6.31 -21.42
C ALA A 181 5.90 -6.86 -20.62
N THR A 182 6.91 -6.03 -20.39
CA THR A 182 8.07 -6.39 -19.58
C THR A 182 7.80 -6.04 -18.13
N ILE A 183 7.93 -7.02 -17.24
CA ILE A 183 7.77 -6.81 -15.81
C ILE A 183 9.00 -6.09 -15.26
N THR A 184 8.76 -5.12 -14.37
CA THR A 184 9.81 -4.46 -13.60
C THR A 184 9.65 -4.81 -12.12
N ILE A 185 10.78 -4.96 -11.44
CA ILE A 185 10.85 -5.23 -10.00
C ILE A 185 11.66 -4.10 -9.37
N ASN A 186 11.02 -3.35 -8.46
CA ASN A 186 11.59 -2.15 -7.85
C ASN A 186 12.14 -1.17 -8.90
N GLY A 187 11.41 -1.01 -10.01
CA GLY A 187 11.79 -0.15 -11.15
C GLY A 187 12.80 -0.75 -12.12
N ASN A 188 13.42 -1.89 -11.81
CA ASN A 188 14.38 -2.54 -12.71
C ASN A 188 13.69 -3.49 -13.67
N ALA A 189 13.97 -3.38 -14.97
CA ALA A 189 13.45 -4.30 -15.97
C ALA A 189 13.95 -5.73 -15.74
N THR A 190 13.09 -6.70 -16.04
CA THR A 190 13.38 -8.13 -15.92
C THR A 190 13.19 -8.84 -17.25
N GLU A 191 13.50 -10.14 -17.28
CA GLU A 191 13.22 -11.02 -18.42
C GLU A 191 11.77 -11.52 -18.47
N TYR A 192 11.00 -11.33 -17.40
CA TYR A 192 9.61 -11.78 -17.34
C TYR A 192 8.73 -10.95 -18.26
N LYS A 193 7.93 -11.65 -19.06
CA LYS A 193 7.00 -11.05 -20.00
C LYS A 193 5.61 -11.64 -19.85
N THR A 194 4.60 -10.80 -20.05
CA THR A 194 3.21 -11.26 -20.11
C THR A 194 2.94 -12.03 -21.40
N ASP A 195 2.13 -13.09 -21.29
CA ASP A 195 1.62 -13.83 -22.44
C ASP A 195 0.43 -13.11 -23.11
N LYS A 196 -0.17 -13.76 -24.11
CA LYS A 196 -1.35 -13.27 -24.85
C LYS A 196 -2.58 -12.98 -23.99
N ASP A 197 -2.67 -13.59 -22.80
CA ASP A 197 -3.77 -13.40 -21.85
C ASP A 197 -3.37 -12.38 -20.77
N GLY A 198 -2.24 -11.68 -20.94
CA GLY A 198 -1.72 -10.71 -19.98
C GLY A 198 -1.07 -11.37 -18.76
N LYS A 199 -0.92 -12.70 -18.75
CA LYS A 199 -0.48 -13.45 -17.59
C LYS A 199 1.03 -13.58 -17.53
N VAL A 200 1.59 -13.51 -16.34
CA VAL A 200 3.01 -13.75 -16.07
C VAL A 200 3.17 -14.52 -14.76
N THR A 201 4.21 -15.34 -14.66
CA THR A 201 4.61 -15.94 -13.38
C THR A 201 6.04 -15.55 -13.09
N ILE A 202 6.25 -14.93 -11.93
CA ILE A 202 7.54 -14.43 -11.47
C ILE A 202 7.96 -15.18 -10.21
N LYS A 203 9.27 -15.16 -9.93
CA LYS A 203 9.85 -15.65 -8.68
C LYS A 203 10.71 -14.57 -8.06
N LEU A 204 10.56 -14.39 -6.75
CA LEU A 204 11.38 -13.48 -5.95
C LEU A 204 12.25 -14.33 -5.02
N PRO A 205 13.57 -14.40 -5.23
CA PRO A 205 14.43 -15.36 -4.54
C PRO A 205 14.71 -14.96 -3.09
N ASP A 206 14.69 -13.68 -2.77
CA ASP A 206 15.06 -13.15 -1.46
C ASP A 206 13.84 -12.64 -0.69
N SER A 207 13.93 -12.65 0.63
CA SER A 207 12.90 -12.04 1.49
C SER A 207 12.97 -10.52 1.40
N GLY A 208 11.81 -9.86 1.42
CA GLY A 208 11.73 -8.40 1.38
C GLY A 208 10.39 -7.91 0.84
N SER A 209 10.24 -6.58 0.78
CA SER A 209 9.11 -5.94 0.11
C SER A 209 9.52 -5.56 -1.31
N TYR A 210 8.70 -5.93 -2.28
CA TYR A 210 8.92 -5.67 -3.70
C TYR A 210 7.75 -4.91 -4.30
N VAL A 211 8.07 -3.98 -5.19
CA VAL A 211 7.12 -3.29 -6.06
C VAL A 211 7.23 -3.91 -7.45
N ILE A 212 6.17 -4.58 -7.87
CA ILE A 212 6.05 -5.13 -9.22
C ILE A 212 5.28 -4.14 -10.08
N SER A 213 5.84 -3.81 -11.24
CA SER A 213 5.21 -2.96 -12.24
C SER A 213 5.47 -3.53 -13.65
N ALA A 214 5.03 -2.82 -14.69
CA ALA A 214 5.21 -3.25 -16.06
C ALA A 214 5.35 -2.07 -17.02
N VAL A 215 6.07 -2.31 -18.11
CA VAL A 215 6.18 -1.39 -19.24
C VAL A 215 5.83 -2.13 -20.53
N SER A 216 5.22 -1.44 -21.48
CA SER A 216 4.89 -1.99 -22.80
C SER A 216 5.56 -1.19 -23.92
N SER A 217 5.93 -1.88 -25.00
CA SER A 217 6.45 -1.25 -26.21
C SER A 217 5.35 -0.86 -27.21
N THR A 218 4.11 -1.32 -27.02
CA THR A 218 2.99 -1.10 -27.95
C THR A 218 2.08 0.05 -27.53
N GLN A 219 2.03 0.35 -26.24
CA GLN A 219 1.15 1.36 -25.65
C GLN A 219 1.78 1.95 -24.39
N THR A 220 1.53 3.23 -24.14
CA THR A 220 1.95 3.88 -22.90
C THR A 220 1.04 3.44 -21.77
N LEU A 221 1.59 2.72 -20.79
CA LEU A 221 0.85 2.29 -19.61
C LEU A 221 0.94 3.37 -18.53
N VAL A 222 -0.20 3.69 -17.90
CA VAL A 222 -0.15 4.16 -16.51
C VAL A 222 0.47 3.03 -15.69
N PRO A 223 1.61 3.23 -15.01
CA PRO A 223 2.37 2.13 -14.41
C PRO A 223 1.50 1.33 -13.41
N PRO A 224 1.26 0.04 -13.65
CA PRO A 224 0.51 -0.80 -12.72
C PRO A 224 1.37 -1.07 -11.49
N VAL A 225 0.76 -1.31 -10.33
CA VAL A 225 1.49 -1.60 -9.09
C VAL A 225 0.91 -2.83 -8.40
N CYS A 226 1.78 -3.78 -8.08
CA CYS A 226 1.50 -4.86 -7.13
C CYS A 226 2.60 -4.88 -6.06
N LYS A 227 2.22 -4.82 -4.77
CA LYS A 227 3.16 -4.95 -3.64
C LYS A 227 3.26 -6.41 -3.20
N VAL A 228 4.45 -6.98 -3.25
CA VAL A 228 4.70 -8.34 -2.79
C VAL A 228 5.60 -8.33 -1.57
N ASN A 229 5.11 -8.89 -0.47
CA ASN A 229 5.94 -9.16 0.71
C ASN A 229 6.42 -10.61 0.67
N VAL A 230 7.73 -10.79 0.63
CA VAL A 230 8.36 -12.11 0.56
C VAL A 230 8.95 -12.46 1.90
N ALA A 231 8.43 -13.52 2.52
CA ALA A 231 9.00 -14.11 3.72
C ALA A 231 10.19 -15.03 3.34
N ALA A 232 11.15 -15.16 4.25
CA ALA A 232 12.24 -16.13 4.10
C ALA A 232 11.66 -17.54 3.93
N ASN A 233 12.25 -18.33 3.03
CA ASN A 233 11.87 -19.72 2.87
C ASN A 233 12.69 -20.57 3.87
N PRO A 234 12.07 -21.11 4.93
CA PRO A 234 12.79 -21.90 5.93
C PRO A 234 13.38 -23.20 5.34
N ASP A 235 12.87 -23.64 4.18
CA ASP A 235 13.29 -24.89 3.52
C ASP A 235 14.44 -24.68 2.52
N ALA A 236 14.84 -23.43 2.22
CA ALA A 236 15.90 -23.12 1.25
C ALA A 236 17.34 -23.31 1.78
N GLY A 237 17.47 -23.86 3.00
CA GLY A 237 18.73 -24.38 3.50
C GLY A 237 19.34 -23.53 4.60
N ASP A 238 18.93 -23.78 5.84
CA ASP A 238 19.91 -23.78 6.92
C ASP A 238 20.59 -25.17 6.96
N SER A 239 21.40 -25.43 5.93
CA SER A 239 22.29 -26.59 5.89
C SER A 239 23.27 -26.58 7.07
N SER A 240 23.46 -25.45 7.75
CA SER A 240 24.29 -25.36 8.94
C SER A 240 23.67 -26.10 10.12
N LEU A 241 22.34 -26.11 10.26
CA LEU A 241 21.66 -26.84 11.33
C LEU A 241 21.76 -28.35 11.15
N TYR A 242 21.60 -28.85 9.91
CA TYR A 242 21.79 -30.27 9.59
C TYR A 242 23.26 -30.70 9.70
N ILE A 243 24.22 -29.86 9.27
CA ILE A 243 25.66 -30.13 9.44
C ILE A 243 26.04 -30.11 10.92
N MET A 244 25.48 -29.21 11.74
CA MET A 244 25.71 -29.20 13.20
C MET A 244 25.08 -30.42 13.89
N MET A 245 23.86 -30.81 13.52
CA MET A 245 23.24 -32.04 14.06
C MET A 245 24.03 -33.29 13.66
N ALA A 246 24.48 -33.40 12.40
CA ALA A 246 25.33 -34.50 11.96
C ALA A 246 26.68 -34.51 12.70
N ALA A 247 27.33 -33.35 12.88
CA ALA A 247 28.58 -33.24 13.62
C ALA A 247 28.43 -33.61 15.10
N MET A 248 27.33 -33.21 15.77
CA MET A 248 27.06 -33.60 17.16
C MET A 248 26.82 -35.11 17.31
N VAL A 249 26.14 -35.76 16.36
CA VAL A 249 25.94 -37.22 16.36
C VAL A 249 27.28 -37.96 16.20
N PHE A 250 28.20 -37.45 15.37
CA PHE A 250 29.54 -38.02 15.24
C PHE A 250 30.42 -37.82 16.50
N ILE A 251 30.30 -36.69 17.20
CA ILE A 251 31.03 -36.45 18.47
C ILE A 251 30.53 -37.38 19.59
N PHE A 252 29.21 -37.65 19.66
CA PHE A 252 28.64 -38.60 20.61
C PHE A 252 29.00 -40.07 20.30
N ALA A 253 29.09 -40.44 19.02
CA ALA A 253 29.56 -41.78 18.63
C ALA A 253 31.06 -41.97 18.94
N ALA A 254 31.90 -40.94 18.75
CA ALA A 254 33.32 -41.03 19.06
C ALA A 254 33.60 -41.10 20.58
N THR A 255 32.85 -40.36 21.40
CA THR A 255 33.01 -40.38 22.87
C THR A 255 32.53 -41.68 23.52
N THR A 256 31.47 -42.31 23.00
CA THR A 256 31.00 -43.62 23.49
C THR A 256 31.95 -44.78 23.12
N ILE A 257 32.59 -44.74 21.95
CA ILE A 257 33.63 -45.72 21.56
C ILE A 257 34.89 -45.57 22.44
N VAL A 258 35.32 -44.35 22.76
CA VAL A 258 36.47 -44.10 23.65
C VAL A 258 36.16 -44.50 25.09
N ALA A 259 34.94 -44.27 25.57
CA ALA A 259 34.50 -44.72 26.90
C ALA A 259 34.39 -46.25 26.99
N GLY A 260 33.88 -46.91 25.96
CA GLY A 260 33.76 -48.37 25.91
C GLY A 260 35.12 -49.08 25.90
N LYS A 261 36.14 -48.51 25.24
CA LYS A 261 37.48 -49.10 25.19
C LYS A 261 38.23 -49.03 26.53
N LYS A 262 37.97 -48.01 27.36
CA LYS A 262 38.58 -47.86 28.70
C LYS A 262 38.02 -48.81 29.76
N ILE A 263 36.85 -49.42 29.54
CA ILE A 263 36.22 -50.32 30.51
C ILE A 263 36.76 -51.77 30.38
N TYR A 264 37.40 -52.11 29.27
CA TYR A 264 37.93 -53.46 29.01
C TYR A 264 39.43 -53.66 29.33
N GLU A 265 40.14 -52.64 29.83
CA GLU A 265 41.57 -52.71 30.21
C GLU A 265 41.82 -52.66 31.73
N LYS A 266 40.89 -53.17 32.55
CA LYS A 266 41.10 -53.33 34.00
C LYS A 266 40.85 -54.76 34.48
#